data_AF-A0A432XBH6-F1
#
_entry.id   AF-A0A432XBH6-F1
#
_cell.length_a   1.000
_cell.length_b   1.000
_cell.length_c   1.000
_cell.angle_alpha   90.00
_cell.angle_beta   90.00
_cell.angle_gamma   90.00
#
_symmetry.space_group_name_H-M   'P 1'
#
loop_
_entity.id
_entity.type
_entity.pdbx_description
1 polymer ?
#
loop_
_entity_poly.entity_id
_entity_poly.type
_entity_poly.pdbx_seq_one_letter_code
_entity_poly.pdbx_strand_id
1 'polypeptide(L)'
;MFKFLWNVGAALFWLFVIGGAGIWLPLTLWWSGGCASEEFERMQSPGATKAVLVEVVNCGATTNWQTNIVVTELQDADERELLVSLDGHPKDLNYVIDWQSDKRVAVTDFDFNHLLSFKSTQRVGDLVEADILPRMIDAQ
;
A
#
# COMPACT_ATOMS: atom_id res chain seq x y z
N MET A 1 -35.55 -36.17 30.58
CA MET A 1 -36.24 -35.15 29.76
C MET A 1 -35.45 -33.83 29.65
N PHE A 2 -35.03 -33.22 30.76
CA PHE A 2 -34.33 -31.92 30.77
C PHE A 2 -33.04 -31.87 29.92
N LYS A 3 -32.18 -32.89 30.01
CA LYS A 3 -30.95 -32.99 29.19
C LYS A 3 -31.22 -33.05 27.69
N PHE A 4 -32.32 -33.67 27.26
CA PHE A 4 -32.67 -33.79 25.85
C PHE A 4 -33.15 -32.44 25.29
N LEU A 5 -34.05 -31.74 26.00
CA LEU A 5 -34.46 -30.39 25.62
C LEU A 5 -33.28 -29.42 25.58
N TRP A 6 -32.37 -29.51 26.55
CA TRP A 6 -31.15 -28.69 26.59
C TRP A 6 -30.24 -28.94 25.38
N ASN A 7 -29.99 -30.20 25.05
CA ASN A 7 -29.14 -30.56 23.92
C ASN A 7 -29.74 -30.15 22.56
N VAL A 8 -31.06 -30.29 22.40
CA VAL A 8 -31.75 -29.84 21.17
C VAL A 8 -31.73 -28.31 21.05
N GLY A 9 -31.97 -27.59 22.16
CA GLY A 9 -31.87 -26.13 22.19
C GLY A 9 -30.45 -25.65 21.85
N ALA A 10 -29.43 -26.29 22.43
CA ALA A 10 -28.04 -26.00 22.12
C ALA A 10 -27.71 -26.27 20.65
N ALA A 11 -28.18 -27.39 20.09
CA ALA A 11 -27.97 -27.72 18.68
C ALA A 11 -28.58 -26.68 17.75
N LEU A 12 -29.82 -26.25 17.99
CA LEU A 12 -30.49 -25.22 17.19
C LEU A 12 -29.81 -23.85 17.32
N PHE A 13 -29.38 -23.48 18.52
CA PHE A 13 -28.63 -22.25 18.77
C PHE A 13 -27.33 -22.21 17.96
N TRP A 14 -26.51 -23.26 18.06
CA TRP A 14 -25.23 -23.32 17.34
C TRP A 14 -25.42 -23.38 15.82
N LEU A 15 -26.49 -24.02 15.33
CA LEU A 15 -26.81 -24.05 13.90
C LEU A 15 -27.17 -22.65 13.38
N PHE A 16 -27.91 -21.86 14.14
CA PHE A 16 -28.19 -20.45 13.81
C PHE A 16 -26.95 -19.56 13.91
N VAL A 17 -26.08 -19.76 14.90
CA VAL A 17 -24.84 -18.99 15.05
C VAL A 17 -23.88 -19.28 13.89
N ILE A 18 -23.66 -20.56 13.57
CA ILE A 18 -22.74 -20.97 12.49
C ILE A 18 -23.34 -20.60 11.13
N GLY A 19 -24.63 -20.88 10.89
CA GLY A 19 -25.31 -20.53 9.64
C GLY A 19 -25.41 -19.02 9.44
N GLY A 20 -25.71 -18.29 10.51
CA GLY A 20 -25.70 -16.82 10.53
C GLY A 20 -24.30 -16.29 10.23
N ALA A 21 -23.28 -16.71 10.97
CA ALA A 21 -21.89 -16.30 10.71
C ALA A 21 -21.46 -16.61 9.27
N GLY A 22 -21.86 -17.75 8.71
CA GLY A 22 -21.58 -18.13 7.33
C GLY A 22 -22.18 -17.19 6.28
N ILE A 23 -23.26 -16.47 6.60
CA ILE A 23 -23.89 -15.47 5.71
C ILE A 23 -23.34 -14.07 6.01
N TRP A 24 -23.25 -13.70 7.28
CA TRP A 24 -22.88 -12.35 7.70
C TRP A 24 -21.40 -12.05 7.49
N LEU A 25 -20.48 -12.98 7.78
CA LEU A 25 -19.04 -12.77 7.60
C LEU A 25 -18.65 -12.42 6.15
N PRO A 26 -19.02 -13.22 5.12
CA PRO A 26 -18.64 -12.90 3.75
C PRO A 26 -19.27 -11.59 3.26
N LEU A 27 -20.48 -11.25 3.70
CA LEU A 27 -21.09 -9.95 3.40
C LEU A 27 -20.31 -8.79 4.02
N THR A 28 -19.86 -8.91 5.27
CA THR A 28 -19.04 -7.87 5.91
C THR A 28 -17.65 -7.73 5.30
N LEU A 29 -17.04 -8.84 4.86
CA LEU A 29 -15.74 -8.85 4.19
C LEU A 29 -15.82 -8.31 2.75
N TRP A 30 -16.96 -8.49 2.07
CA TRP A 30 -17.16 -7.91 0.74
C TRP A 30 -17.39 -6.39 0.83
N TRP A 31 -18.04 -5.93 1.91
CA TRP A 31 -18.33 -4.50 2.09
C TRP A 31 -17.23 -3.70 2.78
N SER A 32 -16.24 -4.35 3.40
CA SER A 32 -14.99 -3.68 3.73
C SER A 32 -14.31 -3.34 2.40
N GLY A 33 -14.54 -2.12 1.91
CA GLY A 33 -13.93 -1.61 0.69
C GLY A 33 -12.42 -1.80 0.78
N GLY A 34 -11.92 -2.84 0.11
CA GLY A 34 -10.50 -3.12 0.07
C GLY A 34 -9.79 -2.00 -0.66
N CYS A 35 -8.62 -1.60 -0.16
CA CYS A 35 -7.72 -0.79 -0.95
C CYS A 35 -7.19 -1.66 -2.09
N ALA A 36 -7.46 -1.25 -3.32
CA ALA A 36 -6.80 -1.82 -4.49
C ALA A 36 -5.52 -1.03 -4.75
N SER A 37 -4.41 -1.71 -5.05
CA SER A 37 -3.20 -1.09 -5.56
C SER A 37 -2.97 -1.52 -7.02
N GLU A 38 -2.66 -0.55 -7.88
CA GLU A 38 -2.38 -0.77 -9.30
C GLU A 38 -1.02 -0.17 -9.66
N GLU A 39 -0.21 -0.88 -10.43
CA GLU A 39 1.07 -0.33 -10.94
C GLU A 39 0.80 0.70 -12.05
N PHE A 40 1.27 1.93 -11.87
CA PHE A 40 1.18 3.01 -12.85
C PHE A 40 2.42 3.06 -13.74
N GLU A 41 3.60 3.08 -13.12
CA GLU A 41 4.89 3.19 -13.81
C GLU A 41 5.95 2.31 -13.14
N ARG A 42 6.91 1.84 -13.95
CA ARG A 42 8.04 1.01 -13.49
C ARG A 42 9.34 1.51 -14.11
N MET A 43 10.34 1.77 -13.27
CA MET A 43 11.67 2.24 -13.69
C MET A 43 12.75 1.30 -13.16
N GLN A 44 13.43 0.59 -14.06
CA GLN A 44 14.48 -0.35 -13.67
C GLN A 44 15.78 0.36 -13.28
N SER A 45 16.52 -0.24 -12.35
CA SER A 45 17.86 0.23 -11.99
C SER A 45 18.83 0.03 -13.17
N PRO A 46 19.94 0.80 -13.23
CA PRO A 46 20.92 0.70 -14.32
C PRO A 46 21.49 -0.72 -14.53
N GLY A 47 21.67 -1.48 -13.46
CA GLY A 47 22.12 -2.88 -13.46
C GLY A 47 21.00 -3.91 -13.54
N ALA A 48 19.75 -3.50 -13.75
CA ALA A 48 18.59 -4.38 -13.94
C ALA A 48 18.41 -5.45 -12.84
N THR A 49 18.70 -5.08 -11.58
CA THR A 49 18.47 -5.97 -10.42
C THR A 49 17.26 -5.53 -9.60
N LYS A 50 16.94 -4.24 -9.64
CA LYS A 50 15.85 -3.62 -8.88
C LYS A 50 14.99 -2.77 -9.78
N ALA A 51 13.80 -2.43 -9.32
CA ALA A 51 12.94 -1.46 -9.96
C ALA A 51 12.25 -0.56 -8.94
N VAL A 52 12.03 0.69 -9.32
CA VAL A 52 11.09 1.58 -8.64
C VAL A 52 9.74 1.40 -9.32
N LEU A 53 8.71 1.18 -8.51
CA LEU A 53 7.31 1.07 -8.89
C LEU A 53 6.57 2.30 -8.36
N VAL A 54 5.79 2.93 -9.23
CA VAL A 54 4.79 3.91 -8.84
C VAL A 54 3.45 3.19 -8.79
N GLU A 55 2.88 3.04 -7.61
CA GLU A 55 1.62 2.34 -7.37
C GLU A 55 0.53 3.35 -7.02
N VAL A 56 -0.66 3.18 -7.60
CA VAL A 56 -1.86 3.92 -7.25
C VAL A 56 -2.66 3.07 -6.28
N VAL A 57 -2.87 3.59 -5.07
CA VAL A 57 -3.75 3.00 -4.07
C VAL A 57 -5.09 3.72 -4.09
N ASN A 58 -6.16 2.95 -4.25
CA ASN A 58 -7.53 3.43 -4.17
C ASN A 58 -8.29 2.62 -3.11
N CYS A 59 -8.54 3.26 -1.97
CA CYS A 59 -9.35 2.73 -0.88
C CYS A 59 -10.78 3.21 -1.06
N GLY A 60 -11.67 2.35 -1.58
CA GLY A 60 -12.99 2.72 -2.07
C GLY A 60 -13.93 3.47 -1.10
N ALA A 61 -15.14 3.78 -1.62
CA ALA A 61 -16.22 4.63 -1.07
C ALA A 61 -15.95 6.14 -1.05
N THR A 62 -14.73 6.57 -0.75
CA THR A 62 -14.27 7.95 -0.92
C THR A 62 -13.06 7.89 -1.83
N THR A 63 -13.07 8.59 -2.96
CA THR A 63 -12.00 8.61 -3.97
C THR A 63 -10.72 9.27 -3.43
N ASN A 64 -10.11 8.67 -2.41
CA ASN A 64 -8.86 9.09 -1.81
C ASN A 64 -7.76 8.32 -2.53
N TRP A 65 -7.27 8.93 -3.61
CA TRP A 65 -6.15 8.40 -4.37
C TRP A 65 -4.87 8.63 -3.59
N GLN A 66 -4.04 7.60 -3.50
CA GLN A 66 -2.72 7.71 -2.91
C GLN A 66 -1.71 7.16 -3.92
N THR A 67 -0.58 7.84 -4.07
CA THR A 67 0.53 7.40 -4.92
C THR A 67 1.67 6.92 -4.04
N ASN A 68 2.06 5.66 -4.17
CA ASN A 68 3.20 5.09 -3.47
C ASN A 68 4.37 4.91 -4.44
N ILE A 69 5.54 5.40 -4.06
CA ILE A 69 6.80 5.15 -4.75
C ILE A 69 7.57 4.11 -3.95
N VAL A 70 7.71 2.92 -4.53
CA VAL A 70 8.21 1.71 -3.85
C VAL A 70 9.40 1.15 -4.64
N VAL A 71 10.41 0.62 -3.96
CA VAL A 71 11.49 -0.15 -4.60
C VAL A 71 11.27 -1.62 -4.34
N THR A 72 11.54 -2.44 -5.36
CA THR A 72 11.47 -3.90 -5.26
C THR A 72 12.66 -4.55 -5.97
N GLU A 73 13.01 -5.77 -5.54
CA GLU A 73 13.93 -6.61 -6.30
C GLU A 73 13.23 -7.31 -7.45
N LEU A 74 13.92 -7.45 -8.59
CA LEU A 74 13.34 -8.12 -9.77
C LEU A 74 13.30 -9.65 -9.62
N GLN A 75 14.16 -10.22 -8.77
CA GLN A 75 14.22 -11.65 -8.51
C GLN A 75 13.30 -12.07 -7.36
N ASP A 76 13.01 -11.15 -6.44
CA ASP A 76 12.11 -11.37 -5.30
C ASP A 76 11.15 -10.18 -5.16
N ALA A 77 9.94 -10.34 -5.70
CA ALA A 77 8.93 -9.30 -5.70
C ALA A 77 8.24 -9.12 -4.32
N ASP A 78 8.53 -10.00 -3.35
CA ASP A 78 8.00 -9.89 -1.99
C ASP A 78 8.84 -8.90 -1.15
N GLU A 79 10.12 -8.69 -1.51
CA GLU A 79 10.93 -7.63 -0.94
C GLU A 79 10.58 -6.28 -1.58
N ARG A 80 9.81 -5.49 -0.82
CA ARG A 80 9.38 -4.14 -1.20
C ARG A 80 9.68 -3.14 -0.12
N GLU A 81 10.08 -1.95 -0.53
CA GLU A 81 10.43 -0.87 0.36
C GLU A 81 9.78 0.45 -0.10
N LEU A 82 8.91 1.01 0.75
CA LEU A 82 8.26 2.30 0.46
C LEU A 82 9.26 3.45 0.65
N LEU A 83 9.46 4.24 -0.39
CA LEU A 83 10.28 5.44 -0.34
C LEU A 83 9.47 6.66 0.05
N VAL A 84 8.38 6.92 -0.67
CA VAL A 84 7.54 8.11 -0.54
C VAL A 84 6.09 7.71 -0.81
N SER A 85 5.16 8.28 -0.05
CA SER A 85 3.73 8.22 -0.28
C SER A 85 3.18 9.63 -0.42
N LEU A 86 2.40 9.86 -1.48
CA LEU A 86 1.79 11.14 -1.82
C LEU A 86 0.26 11.03 -1.86
N ASP A 87 -0.42 12.09 -1.45
CA ASP A 87 -1.86 12.27 -1.53
C ASP A 87 -2.25 12.77 -2.93
N GLY A 88 -2.96 11.93 -3.69
CA GLY A 88 -3.35 12.20 -5.07
C GLY A 88 -3.04 11.06 -6.04
N HIS A 89 -3.60 11.18 -7.25
CA HIS A 89 -3.33 10.28 -8.36
C HIS A 89 -2.02 10.69 -9.06
N PRO A 90 -1.14 9.76 -9.52
CA PRO A 90 0.18 10.12 -10.04
C PRO A 90 0.13 11.04 -11.28
N LYS A 91 -0.92 10.94 -12.09
CA LYS A 91 -1.16 11.85 -13.24
C LYS A 91 -1.34 13.33 -12.86
N ASP A 92 -1.77 13.60 -11.63
CA ASP A 92 -2.05 14.96 -11.14
C ASP A 92 -0.93 15.46 -10.21
N LEU A 93 0.08 14.63 -9.95
CA LEU A 93 1.21 14.94 -9.09
C LEU A 93 2.46 15.22 -9.92
N ASN A 94 3.32 16.09 -9.39
CA ASN A 94 4.68 16.25 -9.89
C ASN A 94 5.60 15.39 -9.02
N TYR A 95 6.50 14.64 -9.64
CA TYR A 95 7.59 13.95 -8.99
C TYR A 95 8.62 13.57 -10.06
N VAL A 96 9.88 13.45 -9.66
CA VAL A 96 10.98 12.97 -10.51
C VAL A 96 11.68 11.85 -9.78
N ILE A 97 11.81 10.70 -10.44
CA ILE A 97 12.53 9.54 -9.93
C ILE A 97 13.80 9.40 -10.76
N ASP A 98 14.96 9.40 -10.10
CA ASP A 98 16.25 9.26 -10.75
C ASP A 98 17.13 8.22 -10.07
N TRP A 99 17.67 7.29 -10.87
CA TRP A 99 18.59 6.27 -10.39
C TRP A 99 20.01 6.78 -10.41
N GLN A 100 20.56 7.09 -9.25
CA GLN A 100 21.95 7.55 -9.08
C GLN A 100 22.94 6.37 -9.12
N SER A 101 22.51 5.17 -8.69
CA SER A 101 23.23 3.90 -8.83
C SER A 101 22.29 2.72 -8.56
N ASP A 102 22.75 1.47 -8.71
CA ASP A 102 21.96 0.28 -8.33
C ASP A 102 21.57 0.19 -6.84
N LYS A 103 22.14 1.06 -5.99
CA LYS A 103 21.87 1.11 -4.56
C LYS A 103 21.35 2.47 -4.10
N ARG A 104 21.19 3.45 -5.01
CA ARG A 104 20.79 4.80 -4.63
C ARG A 104 19.79 5.36 -5.63
N VAL A 105 18.68 5.86 -5.11
CA VAL A 105 17.61 6.47 -5.89
C VAL A 105 17.23 7.80 -5.26
N ALA A 106 16.96 8.78 -6.12
CA ALA A 106 16.48 10.09 -5.71
C ALA A 106 15.00 10.23 -6.12
N VAL A 107 14.17 10.67 -5.19
CA VAL A 107 12.78 11.07 -5.44
C VAL A 107 12.69 12.56 -5.15
N THR A 108 12.47 13.36 -6.19
CA THR A 108 12.60 14.82 -6.12
C THR A 108 11.41 15.54 -6.75
N ASP A 109 11.36 16.86 -6.60
CA ASP A 109 10.43 17.76 -7.30
C ASP A 109 8.93 17.56 -6.99
N PHE A 110 8.63 16.78 -5.95
CA PHE A 110 7.27 16.59 -5.45
C PHE A 110 6.86 17.70 -4.48
N ASP A 111 5.58 18.07 -4.49
CA ASP A 111 5.06 19.08 -3.56
C ASP A 111 4.93 18.47 -2.14
N PHE A 112 5.53 19.15 -1.16
CA PHE A 112 5.47 18.76 0.24
C PHE A 112 4.04 18.74 0.79
N ASN A 113 3.12 19.55 0.25
CA ASN A 113 1.71 19.57 0.69
C ASN A 113 0.98 18.26 0.38
N HIS A 114 1.46 17.52 -0.62
CA HIS A 114 0.94 16.20 -0.95
C HIS A 114 1.68 15.08 -0.22
N LEU A 115 2.68 15.37 0.61
CA LEU A 115 3.47 14.33 1.28
C LEU A 115 2.70 13.68 2.44
N LEU A 116 2.43 12.38 2.33
CA LEU A 116 1.80 11.60 3.40
C LEU A 116 2.85 10.92 4.28
N SER A 117 3.83 10.28 3.67
CA SER A 117 4.94 9.63 4.37
C SER A 117 6.17 9.52 3.50
N PHE A 118 7.32 9.38 4.14
CA PHE A 118 8.58 9.14 3.45
C PHE A 118 9.54 8.34 4.32
N LYS A 119 10.50 7.70 3.68
CA LYS A 119 11.58 7.00 4.35
C LYS A 119 12.58 8.00 4.92
N SER A 120 12.56 8.17 6.24
CA SER A 120 13.40 9.17 6.91
C SER A 120 14.79 8.68 7.34
N THR A 121 14.99 7.36 7.42
CA THR A 121 16.22 6.78 7.97
C THR A 121 16.71 5.62 7.13
N GLN A 122 18.03 5.54 6.98
CA GLN A 122 18.71 4.43 6.33
C GLN A 122 19.19 3.42 7.38
N ARG A 123 18.95 2.13 7.13
CA ARG A 123 19.32 1.01 8.00
C ARG A 123 20.06 -0.06 7.21
N VAL A 124 20.79 -0.91 7.95
CA VAL A 124 21.42 -2.09 7.39
C VAL A 124 20.32 -3.07 6.96
N GLY A 125 20.31 -3.47 5.69
CA GLY A 125 19.28 -4.34 5.11
C GLY A 125 18.30 -3.61 4.18
N ASP A 126 18.40 -2.29 4.07
CA ASP A 126 17.59 -1.53 3.12
C ASP A 126 17.96 -1.87 1.66
N LEU A 127 16.97 -1.91 0.79
CA LEU A 127 17.16 -2.22 -0.64
C LEU A 127 17.96 -1.12 -1.32
N VAL A 128 17.70 0.13 -0.95
CA VAL A 128 18.37 1.31 -1.51
C VAL A 128 18.55 2.41 -0.46
N GLU A 129 19.53 3.26 -0.74
CA GLU A 129 19.64 4.59 -0.17
C GLU A 129 18.70 5.53 -0.94
N ALA A 130 17.77 6.13 -0.22
CA ALA A 130 16.78 7.05 -0.78
C ALA A 130 17.17 8.49 -0.46
N ASP A 131 17.31 9.32 -1.50
CA ASP A 131 17.43 10.77 -1.37
C ASP A 131 16.08 11.40 -1.69
N ILE A 132 15.45 12.05 -0.72
CA ILE A 132 14.05 12.50 -0.82
C ILE A 132 14.01 14.01 -0.65
N LEU A 133 13.79 14.72 -1.75
CA LEU A 133 13.89 16.17 -1.81
C LEU A 133 12.58 16.78 -2.35
N PRO A 134 11.69 17.29 -1.49
CA PRO A 134 10.49 17.99 -1.95
C PRO A 134 10.86 19.27 -2.70
N ARG A 135 10.00 19.70 -3.61
CA ARG A 135 10.03 21.06 -4.16
C ARG A 135 9.70 22.03 -3.04
N MET A 136 10.68 22.85 -2.66
CA MET A 136 10.48 23.97 -1.75
C MET A 136 9.69 25.04 -2.50
N ILE A 137 8.40 25.16 -2.19
CA ILE A 137 7.62 26.32 -2.64
C ILE A 137 8.02 27.45 -1.68
N ASP A 138 8.75 28.44 -2.20
CA ASP A 138 9.06 29.64 -1.43
C ASP A 138 7.75 30.23 -0.89
N ALA A 139 7.62 30.26 0.44
CA ALA A 139 6.49 30.88 1.09
C ALA A 139 6.49 32.38 0.74
N GLN A 140 5.60 32.79 -0.16
CA GLN A 140 5.31 34.21 -0.43
C GLN A 140 4.39 34.79 0.63
#